data_AF-A0A941N3U3-F1
#
_entry.id   AF-A0A941N3U3-F1
#
_cell.length_a   1.000
_cell.length_b   1.000
_cell.length_c   1.000
_cell.angle_alpha   90.00
_cell.angle_beta   90.00
_cell.angle_gamma   90.00
#
_symmetry.space_group_name_H-M   'P 1'
#
loop_
_entity.id
_entity.type
_entity.pdbx_description
1 polymer ?
#
loop_
_entity_poly.entity_id
_entity_poly.type
_entity_poly.pdbx_seq_one_letter_code
_entity_poly.pdbx_strand_id
1 'polypeptide(L)' 'MKTEARPLTPEEADSRAVLEHAFKGKPVDPAVVRRIRSRAQEIREEMLKGEETNFTLDLLDESRNE' A
#
# COMPACT_ATOMS: atom_id res chain seq x y z
N MET A 1 -20.78 -14.84 14.38
CA MET A 1 -19.40 -15.25 14.74
C MET A 1 -18.60 -14.01 15.05
N LYS A 2 -17.93 -13.92 16.20
CA LYS A 2 -16.95 -12.86 16.44
C LYS A 2 -15.69 -13.27 15.67
N THR A 3 -15.43 -12.61 14.55
CA THR A 3 -14.17 -12.79 13.82
C THR A 3 -13.07 -12.26 14.73
N GLU A 4 -12.25 -13.13 15.30
CA GLU A 4 -11.07 -12.70 16.02
C GLU A 4 -10.18 -11.95 15.02
N ALA A 5 -9.92 -10.67 15.30
CA ALA A 5 -9.12 -9.85 14.41
C ALA A 5 -7.67 -10.37 14.45
N ARG A 6 -7.20 -10.95 13.34
CA ARG A 6 -5.79 -11.30 13.20
C ARG A 6 -4.93 -10.05 13.39
N PRO A 7 -3.72 -10.17 13.97
CA PRO A 7 -2.80 -9.07 14.04
C PRO A 7 -2.52 -8.54 12.63
N LEU A 8 -2.52 -7.21 12.49
CA LEU A 8 -2.18 -6.57 11.23
C LEU A 8 -0.70 -6.78 10.94
N THR A 9 -0.40 -7.02 9.67
CA THR A 9 0.96 -6.90 9.16
C THR A 9 1.43 -5.45 9.28
N PRO A 10 2.76 -5.20 9.30
CA PRO A 10 3.29 -3.85 9.30
C PRO A 10 2.78 -2.98 8.13
N GLU A 11 2.56 -3.58 6.97
CA GLU A 11 2.08 -2.90 5.76
C GLU A 11 0.61 -2.50 5.89
N GLU A 12 -0.22 -3.38 6.44
CA GLU A 12 -1.63 -3.08 6.73
C GLU A 12 -1.76 -2.00 7.82
N ALA A 13 -0.86 -2.01 8.81
CA ALA A 13 -0.82 -0.99 9.84
C ALA A 13 -0.42 0.39 9.27
N ASP A 14 0.60 0.44 8.41
CA ASP A 14 1.03 1.66 7.72
C ASP A 14 -0.08 2.18 6.79
N SER A 15 -0.71 1.30 6.02
CA SER A 15 -1.83 1.64 5.12
C SER A 15 -3.02 2.20 5.91
N ARG A 16 -3.37 1.58 7.03
CA ARG A 16 -4.44 2.06 7.91
C ARG A 16 -4.11 3.45 8.46
N ALA A 17 -2.87 3.73 8.86
CA ALA A 17 -2.47 5.04 9.34
C ALA A 17 -2.66 6.13 8.27
N VAL A 18 -2.35 5.83 7.00
CA VAL A 18 -2.60 6.74 5.88
C VAL A 18 -4.10 6.98 5.67
N LEU A 19 -4.91 5.91 5.69
CA LEU A 19 -6.36 6.03 5.51
C LEU A 19 -6.99 6.84 6.66
N GLU A 20 -6.55 6.63 7.90
CA GLU A 20 -7.05 7.41 9.03
C GLU A 20 -6.65 8.88 8.96
N HIS A 21 -5.47 9.19 8.43
CA HIS A 21 -5.11 10.57 8.14
C HIS A 21 -6.01 11.17 7.05
N ALA A 22 -6.15 10.49 5.92
CA ALA A 22 -6.92 10.98 4.78
C ALA A 22 -8.41 11.19 5.10
N PHE A 23 -9.05 10.24 5.77
CA PHE A 23 -10.49 10.27 6.02
C PHE A 23 -10.89 10.89 7.36
N LYS A 24 -10.01 10.87 8.35
CA LYS A 24 -10.34 11.31 9.72
C LYS A 24 -9.44 12.46 10.21
N GLY A 25 -8.49 12.93 9.39
CA GLY A 25 -7.56 14.00 9.76
C GLY A 25 -6.57 13.63 10.86
N LYS A 26 -6.42 12.34 11.19
CA LYS A 26 -5.48 11.92 12.25
C LYS A 26 -4.04 12.22 11.85
N PRO A 27 -3.16 12.72 12.74
CA PRO A 27 -1.75 12.87 12.43
C PRO A 27 -1.11 11.53 12.06
N VAL A 28 -0.27 11.52 11.01
CA VAL A 28 0.55 10.35 10.66
C VAL A 28 1.85 10.42 11.45
N ASP A 29 2.26 9.31 12.04
CA ASP A 29 3.59 9.18 12.66
C ASP A 29 4.68 9.39 11.59
N PRO A 30 5.64 10.32 11.79
CA PRO A 30 6.76 10.52 10.88
C PRO A 30 7.54 9.24 10.54
N ALA A 31 7.61 8.26 11.44
CA ALA A 31 8.24 6.96 11.18
C ALA A 31 7.47 6.14 10.14
N VAL A 32 6.12 6.19 10.15
CA VAL A 32 5.27 5.56 9.12
C VAL A 32 5.57 6.20 7.76
N VAL A 33 5.64 7.53 7.70
CA VAL A 33 5.94 8.25 6.44
C VAL A 33 7.30 7.84 5.88
N ARG A 34 8.32 7.69 6.74
CA ARG A 34 9.64 7.22 6.31
C ARG A 34 9.61 5.79 5.76
N ARG A 35 8.89 4.88 6.41
CA ARG A 35 8.74 3.48 5.94
C ARG A 35 8.04 3.41 4.59
N ILE A 36 6.93 4.13 4.43
CA ILE A 36 6.18 4.18 3.18
C ILE A 36 7.06 4.75 2.05
N ARG A 37 7.80 5.83 2.33
CA ARG A 37 8.71 6.41 1.33
C ARG A 37 9.82 5.45 0.92
N SER A 38 10.42 4.72 1.86
CA SER A 38 11.45 3.71 1.55
C SER A 38 10.89 2.61 0.66
N ARG A 39 9.72 2.06 1.01
CA ARG A 39 9.06 1.01 0.23
C ARG A 39 8.67 1.49 -1.17
N ALA A 40 8.16 2.72 -1.28
CA ALA A 40 7.84 3.31 -2.57
C ALA A 40 9.10 3.52 -3.45
N GLN A 41 10.24 3.85 -2.83
CA GLN A 41 11.51 3.95 -3.56
C GLN A 41 11.99 2.58 -4.03
N GLU A 42 11.92 1.54 -3.18
CA GLU A 42 12.26 0.16 -3.55
C GLU A 42 11.41 -0.32 -4.73
N ILE A 43 10.08 -0.16 -4.66
CA ILE A 43 9.16 -0.47 -5.76
C ILE A 43 9.55 0.30 -7.02
N ARG A 44 9.84 1.60 -6.91
CA ARG A 44 10.25 2.41 -8.06
C ARG A 44 11.56 1.92 -8.68
N GLU A 45 12.54 1.54 -7.87
CA GLU A 45 13.81 1.00 -8.34
C GLU A 45 13.63 -0.37 -9.01
N GLU A 46 12.76 -1.21 -8.49
CA GLU A 46 12.36 -2.47 -9.13
C GLU A 46 11.65 -2.22 -10.46
N MET A 47 10.72 -1.28 -10.51
CA MET A 47 10.02 -0.87 -11.74
C MET A 47 10.97 -0.27 -12.79
N LEU A 48 12.06 0.37 -12.38
CA LEU A 48 13.08 0.88 -13.31
C LEU A 48 14.02 -0.21 -13.83
N LYS A 49 14.18 -1.31 -13.09
CA LYS A 49 15.02 -2.45 -13.47
C LYS A 49 14.29 -3.45 -14.36
N GLY A 50 12.98 -3.62 -14.17
CA GLY A 50 12.12 -4.40 -15.06
C GLY A 50 11.42 -3.47 -16.04
N GLU A 51 11.86 -3.45 -17.30
CA GLU A 51 11.21 -2.73 -18.40
C GLU A 51 9.67 -2.83 -18.30
N GLU A 52 9.00 -1.68 -18.26
CA GLU A 52 7.54 -1.50 -18.17
C GLU A 52 6.81 -2.52 -17.27
N THR A 53 6.83 -2.27 -15.96
CA THR A 53 5.90 -2.99 -15.08
C THR A 53 4.48 -2.56 -15.43
N ASN A 54 3.75 -3.51 -16.02
CA ASN A 54 2.33 -3.54 -16.40
C ASN A 54 1.33 -3.21 -15.27
N PHE A 55 1.62 -2.25 -14.39
CA PHE A 55 0.72 -1.83 -13.33
C PHE A 55 -0.63 -1.31 -13.87
N THR A 56 -0.65 -0.86 -15.13
CA THR A 56 -1.88 -0.43 -15.82
C THR A 56 -2.58 -1.55 -16.60
N LEU A 57 -1.89 -2.63 -16.98
CA LEU A 57 -2.48 -3.71 -17.77
C LEU A 57 -3.05 -4.84 -16.90
N ASP A 58 -2.41 -5.19 -15.78
CA ASP A 58 -2.95 -6.22 -14.87
C ASP A 58 -4.26 -5.76 -14.21
N LEU A 59 -4.38 -4.46 -13.90
CA LEU A 59 -5.61 -3.87 -13.34
C LEU A 59 -6.79 -3.88 -14.34
N LEU A 60 -6.51 -3.89 -15.64
CA LEU A 60 -7.52 -3.92 -16.71
C LEU A 60 -7.92 -5.36 -17.10
N ASP A 61 -7.04 -6.33 -16.86
CA ASP A 61 -7.33 -7.74 -17.15
C ASP A 61 -8.18 -8.36 -16.03
N GLU A 62 -7.97 -7.97 -14.77
CA GLU A 62 -8.86 -8.35 -13.66
C GLU A 62 -10.26 -7.74 -13.81
N SER A 63 -10.40 -6.55 -14.41
CA SER A 63 -11.72 -5.90 -14.59
C SER A 63 -12.52 -6.39 -15.79
N ARG A 64 -11.98 -7.32 -16.61
CA ARG A 64 -12.66 -7.86 -17.80
C ARG A 64 -13.13 -9.30 -17.66
N ASN A 65 -12.78 -9.97 -16.55
CA ASN A 65 -13.18 -11.34 -16.25
C ASN A 65 -14.19 -11.46 -15.08
N GLU A 66 -14.86 -10.36 -14.71
CA GLU A 66 -16.10 -10.37 -13.93
C GLU A 66 -17.34 -10.54 -14.81
#